data_AF-A0A358HQQ9-F1
#
_entry.id   AF-A0A358HQQ9-F1
#
_cell.length_a   1.000
_cell.length_b   1.000
_cell.length_c   1.000
_cell.angle_alpha   90.00
_cell.angle_beta   90.00
_cell.angle_gamma   90.00
#
_symmetry.space_group_name_H-M   'P 1'
#
loop_
_entity.id
_entity.type
_entity.pdbx_description
1 polymer ?
#
loop_
_entity_poly.entity_id
_entity_poly.type
_entity_poly.pdbx_seq_one_letter_code
_entity_poly.pdbx_strand_id
1 'polypeptide(L)'
;MKINERFYPLVATLAVLALLYGYGIFEHRAFSDTYVLGALLTDNAFLIITAVGMTFVILSGGIDLSVGSMIAFVGVLMAELVTGFGMHPVLAAVISIIVGSAFGAVMGVLIAKFDIQPFIITLA
;
A
#
# COMPACT_ATOMS: atom_id res chain seq x y z
N MET A 1 -12.22 30.49 7.86
CA MET A 1 -12.01 29.88 6.52
C MET A 1 -12.77 28.56 6.50
N LYS A 2 -13.84 28.41 5.71
CA LYS A 2 -14.58 27.14 5.64
C LYS A 2 -13.74 26.13 4.86
N ILE A 3 -13.39 25.01 5.48
CA ILE A 3 -12.71 23.90 4.80
C ILE A 3 -13.74 23.20 3.91
N ASN A 4 -13.37 22.86 2.68
CA ASN A 4 -14.22 22.11 1.77
C ASN A 4 -14.42 20.68 2.32
N GLU A 5 -15.66 20.19 2.30
CA GLU A 5 -16.07 18.87 2.81
C GLU A 5 -15.27 17.71 2.22
N ARG A 6 -14.77 17.86 0.98
CA ARG A 6 -13.88 16.89 0.33
C ARG A 6 -12.59 16.63 1.09
N PHE A 7 -12.10 17.60 1.87
CA PHE A 7 -10.87 17.46 2.64
C PHE A 7 -11.11 16.94 4.06
N TYR A 8 -12.36 16.72 4.49
CA TYR A 8 -12.62 16.21 5.83
C TYR A 8 -11.91 14.89 6.14
N PRO A 9 -11.88 13.88 5.23
CA PRO A 9 -11.13 12.65 5.49
C PRO A 9 -9.64 12.91 5.68
N LEU A 10 -9.04 13.76 4.84
CA LEU A 10 -7.61 14.12 4.92
C LEU A 10 -7.30 14.87 6.22
N VAL A 11 -8.12 15.84 6.59
CA VAL A 11 -7.94 16.61 7.83
C VAL A 11 -8.13 15.69 9.04
N ALA A 12 -9.10 14.78 9.00
CA ALA A 12 -9.34 13.81 10.07
C ALA A 12 -8.14 12.86 10.23
N THR A 13 -7.59 12.30 9.15
CA THR A 13 -6.43 11.40 9.23
C THR A 13 -5.18 12.12 9.72
N LEU A 14 -4.91 13.34 9.24
CA LEU A 14 -3.80 14.16 9.72
C LEU A 14 -3.96 14.56 11.20
N ALA A 15 -5.19 14.89 11.62
CA ALA A 15 -5.48 15.20 13.00
C ALA A 15 -5.27 13.99 13.92
N VAL A 16 -5.78 12.81 13.53
CA VAL A 16 -5.58 11.57 14.28
C VAL A 16 -4.09 11.23 14.38
N LEU A 17 -3.34 11.33 13.28
CA LEU A 17 -1.89 11.11 13.28
C LEU A 17 -1.18 12.07 14.26
N ALA A 18 -1.47 13.38 14.17
CA ALA A 18 -0.86 14.38 15.02
C ALA A 18 -1.20 14.18 16.51
N LEU A 19 -2.44 13.83 16.83
CA LEU A 19 -2.89 13.58 18.20
C LEU A 19 -2.23 12.33 18.78
N LEU A 20 -2.23 11.21 18.05
CA LEU A 20 -1.62 9.96 18.53
C LEU A 20 -0.10 10.09 18.66
N TYR A 21 0.56 10.73 17.69
CA TYR A 21 2.00 10.96 17.75
C TYR A 21 2.37 11.92 18.88
N GLY A 22 1.59 13.00 19.06
CA GLY A 22 1.77 13.95 20.16
C GLY A 22 1.55 13.31 21.54
N TYR A 23 0.55 12.44 21.68
CA TYR A 23 0.34 11.64 22.88
C TYR A 23 1.53 10.69 23.13
N GLY A 24 2.06 10.05 22.08
CA GLY A 24 3.26 9.22 22.17
C GLY A 24 4.48 9.97 22.71
N ILE A 25 4.70 11.22 22.24
CA ILE A 25 5.77 12.09 22.75
C ILE A 25 5.56 12.44 24.23
N PHE A 26 4.31 12.69 24.64
CA PHE A 26 3.98 13.03 26.02
C PHE A 26 4.25 11.86 26.98
N GLU A 27 3.83 10.65 26.63
CA GLU A 27 4.04 9.44 27.44
C GLU A 27 5.50 8.97 27.42
N HIS A 28 6.17 9.02 26.27
CA HIS A 28 7.50 8.46 26.08
C HIS A 28 8.45 9.48 25.43
N ARG A 29 9.47 9.94 26.16
CA ARG A 29 10.50 10.87 25.61
C ARG A 29 11.17 10.35 24.32
N ALA A 30 11.34 9.03 24.21
CA ALA A 30 11.93 8.39 23.02
C ALA A 30 11.07 8.56 21.75
N PHE A 31 9.78 8.83 21.86
CA PHE A 31 8.89 9.03 20.71
C PHE A 31 9.22 10.30 19.90
N SER A 32 9.91 11.26 20.53
CA SER A 32 10.40 12.48 19.86
C SER A 32 11.64 12.25 19.02
N ASP A 33 12.26 11.06 19.11
CA ASP A 33 13.43 10.72 18.30
C ASP A 33 13.04 10.59 16.83
N THR A 34 13.90 11.10 15.94
CA THR A 34 13.75 10.96 14.49
C THR A 34 13.75 9.49 14.08
N TYR A 35 14.41 8.63 14.85
CA TYR A 35 14.37 7.17 14.67
C TYR A 35 12.94 6.61 14.72
N VAL A 36 12.12 7.03 15.70
CA VAL A 36 10.74 6.52 15.84
C VAL A 36 9.87 6.97 14.67
N LEU A 37 10.01 8.22 14.24
CA LEU A 37 9.32 8.72 13.05
C LEU A 37 9.76 7.97 11.79
N GLY A 38 11.07 7.76 11.63
CA GLY A 38 11.63 7.01 10.50
C GLY A 38 11.17 5.55 10.47
N ALA A 39 11.09 4.90 11.62
CA ALA A 39 10.57 3.54 11.76
C ALA A 39 9.09 3.49 11.35
N LEU A 40 8.26 4.43 11.83
CA LEU A 40 6.85 4.51 11.46
C LEU A 40 6.65 4.65 9.94
N LEU A 41 7.44 5.51 9.29
CA LEU A 41 7.41 5.67 7.83
C LEU A 41 7.91 4.42 7.09
N THR A 42 8.95 3.76 7.61
CA THR A 42 9.53 2.55 7.00
C THR A 42 8.57 1.37 7.08
N ASP A 43 7.94 1.16 8.23
CA ASP A 43 6.96 0.08 8.46
C ASP A 43 5.71 0.25 7.59
N ASN A 44 5.37 1.51 7.25
CA ASN A 44 4.24 1.84 6.37
C ASN A 44 4.68 2.15 4.92
N ALA A 45 5.93 1.92 4.56
CA ALA A 45 6.45 2.24 3.23
C ALA A 45 5.68 1.51 2.13
N PHE A 46 5.26 0.26 2.37
CA PHE A 46 4.46 -0.50 1.41
C PHE A 46 3.11 0.18 1.12
N LEU A 47 2.41 0.70 2.14
CA LEU A 47 1.15 1.44 1.95
C LEU A 47 1.35 2.73 1.17
N ILE A 48 2.45 3.44 1.43
CA ILE A 48 2.80 4.67 0.71
C ILE A 48 3.04 4.38 -0.77
N ILE A 49 3.84 3.35 -1.08
CA ILE A 49 4.11 2.92 -2.47
C ILE A 49 2.80 2.51 -3.16
N THR A 50 1.97 1.72 -2.47
CA THR A 50 0.66 1.31 -2.97
C THR A 50 -0.26 2.50 -3.26
N ALA A 51 -0.32 3.50 -2.38
CA ALA A 51 -1.15 4.70 -2.57
C ALA A 51 -0.76 5.47 -3.83
N VAL A 52 0.54 5.55 -4.15
CA VAL A 52 1.01 6.13 -5.40
C VAL A 52 0.49 5.34 -6.61
N GLY A 53 0.58 4.01 -6.58
CA GLY A 53 0.03 3.14 -7.63
C GLY A 53 -1.48 3.31 -7.82
N MET A 54 -2.24 3.33 -6.73
CA MET A 54 -3.70 3.50 -6.72
C MET A 54 -4.15 4.85 -7.31
N THR A 55 -3.28 5.87 -7.30
CA THR A 55 -3.57 7.15 -7.93
C THR A 55 -3.85 6.98 -9.42
N PHE A 56 -3.10 6.12 -10.12
CA PHE A 56 -3.33 5.86 -11.55
C PHE A 56 -4.64 5.13 -11.81
N VAL A 57 -5.01 4.19 -10.91
CA VAL A 57 -6.29 3.46 -10.99
C VAL A 57 -7.48 4.40 -10.82
N ILE A 58 -7.40 5.31 -9.85
CA ILE A 58 -8.48 6.28 -9.60
C ILE A 58 -8.59 7.28 -10.75
N LEU A 59 -7.46 7.73 -11.29
CA LEU A 59 -7.43 8.65 -12.44
C LEU A 59 -8.00 8.01 -13.72
N SER A 60 -7.90 6.70 -13.89
CA SER A 60 -8.56 5.98 -15.00
C SER A 60 -10.07 5.74 -14.77
N GLY A 61 -10.63 6.22 -13.64
CA GLY A 61 -12.03 6.04 -13.28
C GLY A 61 -12.34 4.69 -12.64
N GLY A 62 -11.31 3.92 -12.26
CA GLY A 62 -11.45 2.62 -11.63
C GLY A 62 -11.36 2.65 -10.10
N ILE A 63 -11.73 1.53 -9.50
CA ILE A 63 -11.46 1.20 -8.09
C ILE A 63 -10.84 -0.19 -8.10
N ASP A 64 -9.62 -0.31 -7.58
CA ASP A 64 -8.92 -1.59 -7.43
C ASP A 64 -9.11 -2.11 -6.01
N LEU A 65 -9.79 -3.25 -5.89
CA LEU A 65 -10.00 -3.96 -4.62
C LEU A 65 -8.95 -5.05 -4.37
N SER A 66 -8.22 -5.46 -5.40
CA SER A 66 -7.24 -6.55 -5.33
C SER A 66 -6.00 -6.16 -4.52
N VAL A 67 -5.79 -4.87 -4.25
CA VAL A 67 -4.56 -4.36 -3.66
C VAL A 67 -4.22 -5.02 -2.33
N GLY A 68 -5.22 -5.29 -1.49
CA GLY A 68 -5.02 -5.99 -0.21
C GLY A 68 -4.65 -7.47 -0.39
N SER A 69 -5.34 -8.18 -1.29
CA SER A 69 -5.07 -9.59 -1.57
C SER A 69 -3.72 -9.78 -2.26
N MET A 70 -3.34 -8.86 -3.15
CA MET A 70 -2.04 -8.85 -3.83
C MET A 70 -0.89 -8.59 -2.86
N ILE A 71 -1.02 -7.64 -1.93
CA ILE A 71 -0.01 -7.42 -0.88
C ILE A 71 0.16 -8.68 -0.04
N ALA A 72 -0.95 -9.30 0.40
CA ALA A 72 -0.91 -10.53 1.18
C ALA A 72 -0.25 -11.69 0.40
N PHE A 73 -0.65 -11.89 -0.86
CA PHE A 73 -0.10 -12.94 -1.72
C PHE A 73 1.40 -12.76 -1.96
N VAL A 74 1.84 -11.56 -2.37
CA VAL A 74 3.27 -11.28 -2.63
C VAL A 74 4.09 -11.38 -1.35
N GLY A 75 3.52 -10.99 -0.21
CA GLY A 75 4.15 -11.15 1.11
C GLY A 75 4.38 -12.62 1.48
N VAL A 76 3.34 -13.47 1.34
CA VAL A 76 3.46 -14.92 1.60
C VAL A 76 4.41 -15.58 0.60
N LEU A 77 4.35 -15.20 -0.67
CA LEU A 77 5.27 -15.69 -1.70
C LEU A 77 6.73 -15.37 -1.34
N MET A 78 7.01 -14.12 -0.93
CA MET A 78 8.35 -13.72 -0.52
C MET A 78 8.82 -14.51 0.72
N ALA A 79 7.95 -14.68 1.71
CA ALA A 79 8.26 -15.47 2.90
C ALA A 79 8.61 -16.91 2.51
N GLU A 80 7.78 -17.56 1.70
CA GLU A 80 7.99 -18.95 1.27
C GLU A 80 9.28 -19.12 0.45
N LEU A 81 9.57 -18.19 -0.47
CA LEU A 81 10.82 -18.20 -1.24
C LEU A 81 12.06 -18.11 -0.34
N VAL A 82 12.03 -17.27 0.69
CA VAL A 82 13.17 -17.08 1.59
C VAL A 82 13.27 -18.19 2.63
N THR A 83 12.17 -18.54 3.31
CA THR A 83 12.18 -19.48 4.44
C THR A 83 11.94 -20.92 4.03
N GLY A 84 11.06 -21.17 3.07
CA GLY A 84 10.74 -22.51 2.59
C GLY A 84 11.78 -23.02 1.60
N PHE A 85 12.16 -22.20 0.62
CA PHE A 85 13.12 -22.57 -0.42
C PHE A 85 14.57 -22.12 -0.15
N GLY A 86 14.82 -21.37 0.94
CA GLY A 86 16.18 -20.91 1.30
C GLY A 86 16.78 -19.91 0.30
N MET A 87 15.95 -19.24 -0.50
CA MET A 87 16.41 -18.35 -1.55
C MET A 87 17.00 -17.05 -0.98
N HIS A 88 18.01 -16.50 -1.66
CA HIS A 88 18.56 -15.19 -1.29
C HIS A 88 17.48 -14.09 -1.36
N PRO A 89 17.32 -13.23 -0.33
CA PRO A 89 16.22 -12.27 -0.25
C PRO A 89 16.08 -11.34 -1.47
N VAL A 90 17.21 -10.93 -2.06
CA VAL A 90 17.20 -10.07 -3.27
C VAL A 90 16.59 -10.80 -4.47
N LEU A 91 16.88 -12.09 -4.64
CA LEU A 91 16.31 -12.88 -5.74
C LEU A 91 14.82 -13.14 -5.52
N ALA A 92 14.43 -13.45 -4.27
CA ALA A 92 13.03 -13.59 -3.90
C ALA A 92 12.24 -12.30 -4.17
N ALA A 93 12.81 -11.13 -3.84
CA ALA A 93 12.19 -9.84 -4.11
C ALA A 93 12.00 -9.58 -5.61
N VAL A 94 13.00 -9.88 -6.45
CA VAL A 94 12.88 -9.75 -7.91
C VAL A 94 11.76 -10.63 -8.47
N ILE A 95 11.68 -11.89 -8.02
CA ILE A 95 10.61 -12.82 -8.42
C ILE A 95 9.25 -12.28 -7.99
N SER A 96 9.12 -11.85 -6.73
CA SER A 96 7.89 -11.26 -6.20
C SER A 96 7.42 -10.03 -6.98
N ILE A 97 8.34 -9.15 -7.40
CA ILE A 97 8.02 -7.98 -8.24
C ILE A 97 7.51 -8.42 -9.61
N ILE A 98 8.18 -9.39 -10.25
CA ILE A 98 7.77 -9.92 -11.57
C ILE A 98 6.38 -10.53 -11.49
N VAL A 99 6.13 -11.38 -10.50
CA VAL A 99 4.84 -12.04 -10.30
C VAL A 99 3.75 -11.00 -10.03
N GLY A 100 3.96 -10.09 -9.08
CA GLY A 100 2.99 -9.04 -8.76
C GLY A 100 2.65 -8.16 -9.97
N SER A 101 3.68 -7.76 -10.74
CA SER A 101 3.51 -6.96 -11.96
C SER A 101 2.76 -7.72 -13.05
N ALA A 102 2.99 -9.02 -13.19
CA ALA A 102 2.29 -9.86 -14.15
C ALA A 102 0.78 -9.94 -13.84
N PHE A 103 0.41 -10.15 -12.57
CA PHE A 103 -1.00 -10.14 -12.16
C PHE A 103 -1.65 -8.77 -12.42
N GLY A 104 -0.99 -7.67 -12.03
CA GLY A 104 -1.48 -6.32 -12.30
C GLY A 104 -1.62 -6.03 -13.79
N ALA A 105 -0.68 -6.49 -14.62
CA ALA A 105 -0.75 -6.35 -16.07
C ALA A 105 -1.91 -7.15 -16.67
N VAL A 106 -2.15 -8.38 -16.21
CA VAL A 106 -3.29 -9.19 -16.65
C VAL A 106 -4.60 -8.48 -16.31
N MET A 107 -4.77 -8.01 -15.07
CA MET A 107 -5.96 -7.25 -14.67
C MET A 107 -6.14 -5.99 -15.51
N GLY A 108 -5.07 -5.21 -15.71
CA GLY A 108 -5.09 -3.99 -16.52
C GLY A 108 -5.43 -4.24 -17.99
N VAL A 109 -4.90 -5.32 -18.59
CA VAL A 109 -5.22 -5.71 -19.97
C VAL A 109 -6.67 -6.15 -20.09
N LEU A 110 -7.19 -6.91 -19.11
CA LEU A 110 -8.60 -7.33 -19.11
C LEU A 110 -9.53 -6.12 -19.08
N ILE A 111 -9.25 -5.16 -18.21
CA ILE A 111 -10.00 -3.89 -18.13
C ILE A 111 -9.91 -3.13 -19.45
N ALA A 112 -8.70 -2.89 -19.96
CA ALA A 112 -8.48 -2.03 -21.12
C ALA A 112 -8.99 -2.63 -22.44
N LYS A 113 -8.91 -3.96 -22.60
CA LYS A 113 -9.26 -4.63 -23.86
C LYS A 113 -10.70 -5.11 -23.93
N PHE A 114 -11.26 -5.53 -22.79
CA PHE A 114 -12.62 -6.10 -22.74
C PHE A 114 -13.66 -5.13 -22.16
N ASP A 115 -13.26 -3.91 -21.79
CA ASP A 115 -14.14 -2.87 -21.24
C ASP A 115 -14.94 -3.35 -20.02
N ILE A 116 -14.33 -4.23 -19.22
CA ILE A 116 -14.92 -4.75 -18.01
C ILE A 116 -14.66 -3.76 -16.87
N GLN A 117 -15.66 -3.49 -16.04
CA GLN A 117 -15.51 -2.59 -14.90
C GLN A 117 -14.36 -3.05 -13.97
N PRO A 118 -13.41 -2.16 -13.61
CA PRO A 118 -12.23 -2.49 -12.80
C PRO A 118 -12.54 -3.20 -11.49
N PHE A 119 -13.61 -2.80 -10.82
CA PHE A 119 -14.07 -3.42 -9.57
C PHE A 119 -14.34 -4.92 -9.73
N ILE A 120 -14.91 -5.36 -10.86
CA ILE A 120 -15.27 -6.76 -11.08
C ILE A 120 -14.02 -7.61 -11.27
N ILE A 121 -13.06 -7.13 -12.07
CA ILE A 121 -11.81 -7.85 -12.35
C ILE A 121 -10.92 -7.93 -11.11
N THR A 122 -10.92 -6.88 -10.29
CA THR A 122 -10.07 -6.80 -9.10
C THR A 122 -10.67 -7.47 -7.86
N LEU A 123 -11.94 -7.87 -7.91
CA LEU A 123 -12.61 -8.61 -6.84
C LEU A 123 -12.45 -10.14 -6.96
N ALA A 124 -12.29 -10.64 -8.20
CA ALA A 124 -12.25 -12.07 -8.54
C ALA A 124 -10.88 -12.70 -8.26
#